data_AF-A0A134CPP9-F1
#
_entry.id   AF-A0A134CPP9-F1
#
_cell.length_a   1.000
_cell.length_b   1.000
_cell.length_c   1.000
_cell.angle_alpha   90.00
_cell.angle_beta   90.00
_cell.angle_gamma   90.00
#
_symmetry.space_group_name_H-M   'P 1'
#
loop_
_entity.id
_entity.type
_entity.pdbx_description
1 polymer ?
#
loop_
_entity_poly.entity_id
_entity_poly.type
_entity_poly.pdbx_seq_one_letter_code
_entity_poly.pdbx_strand_id
1 'polypeptide(L)'
;TSTLNQDGLTIGNNTDPKKNVSLTKDGLNNGGHQIHGVAAGKADTDAVNKKQLDEAKTELTTAINNKADVDGGNITAPGQWAGKLGTGKVEANDTNLVTGGTVQAALNPIKTQTETNKKDIATLQGGFTLQDANKTVGKQTVKAGSTVTVTGDKYVTATVNDKGLTLGLNEATLNQQITNNTTVKGKMDSWKLKATG
;
A
#
# COMPACT_ATOMS: atom_id res chain seq x y z
N THR A 1 67.89 -18.74 43.17
CA THR A 1 69.37 -18.58 43.00
C THR A 1 69.63 -17.94 41.65
N SER A 2 70.77 -17.28 41.43
CA SER A 2 71.13 -16.79 40.07
C SER A 2 72.39 -17.50 39.59
N THR A 3 72.40 -17.98 38.36
CA THR A 3 73.49 -18.73 37.73
C THR A 3 73.85 -18.11 36.39
N LEU A 4 75.13 -17.82 36.17
CA LEU A 4 75.69 -17.40 34.88
C LEU A 4 76.72 -18.45 34.44
N ASN A 5 76.55 -19.03 33.26
CA ASN A 5 77.44 -20.05 32.70
C ASN A 5 77.48 -19.98 31.16
N GLN A 6 78.03 -21.02 30.49
CA GLN A 6 78.13 -21.08 29.03
C GLN A 6 76.76 -21.08 28.32
N ASP A 7 75.70 -21.53 28.98
CA ASP A 7 74.34 -21.56 28.43
C ASP A 7 73.60 -20.22 28.58
N GLY A 8 74.09 -19.32 29.45
CA GLY A 8 73.56 -17.97 29.65
C GLY A 8 73.31 -17.61 31.12
N LEU A 9 72.42 -16.63 31.34
CA LEU A 9 72.00 -16.18 32.68
C LEU A 9 70.64 -16.81 33.02
N THR A 10 70.53 -17.39 34.22
CA THR A 10 69.26 -17.87 34.79
C THR A 10 69.09 -17.36 36.21
N ILE A 11 67.93 -16.77 36.50
CA ILE A 11 67.46 -16.40 37.82
C ILE A 11 66.37 -17.39 38.22
N GLY A 12 66.76 -18.35 39.04
CA GLY A 12 65.92 -19.41 39.57
C GLY A 12 64.90 -18.90 40.57
N ASN A 13 63.65 -19.27 40.33
CA ASN A 13 62.52 -19.13 41.24
C ASN A 13 62.50 -20.35 42.19
N ASN A 14 62.49 -20.07 43.50
CA ASN A 14 62.61 -21.12 44.52
C ASN A 14 61.31 -21.90 44.77
N THR A 15 60.18 -21.51 44.16
CA THR A 15 58.86 -22.14 44.37
C THR A 15 58.29 -22.81 43.11
N ASP A 16 58.61 -22.30 41.92
CA ASP A 16 58.19 -22.91 40.64
C ASP A 16 59.31 -22.77 39.59
N PRO A 17 60.01 -23.85 39.21
CA PRO A 17 61.08 -23.79 38.21
C PRO A 17 60.59 -23.40 36.81
N LYS A 18 59.28 -23.43 36.53
CA LYS A 18 58.70 -22.91 35.28
C LYS A 18 58.61 -21.38 35.24
N LYS A 19 58.81 -20.71 36.37
CA LYS A 19 58.81 -19.24 36.51
C LYS A 19 60.21 -18.65 36.65
N ASN A 20 61.23 -19.39 36.23
CA ASN A 20 62.59 -18.87 36.14
C ASN A 20 62.67 -17.77 35.08
N VAL A 21 63.45 -16.72 35.34
CA VAL A 21 63.82 -15.72 34.34
C VAL A 21 65.17 -16.13 33.73
N SER A 22 65.30 -16.16 32.42
CA SER A 22 66.56 -16.54 31.78
C SER A 22 66.83 -15.80 30.47
N LEU A 23 68.11 -15.65 30.14
CA LEU A 23 68.61 -15.22 28.83
C LEU A 23 69.66 -16.23 28.38
N THR A 24 69.31 -17.05 27.39
CA THR A 24 70.14 -18.15 26.88
C THR A 24 70.22 -18.13 25.36
N LYS A 25 70.94 -19.07 24.75
CA LYS A 25 70.95 -19.28 23.28
C LYS A 25 69.55 -19.51 22.67
N ASP A 26 68.59 -19.91 23.50
CA ASP A 26 67.22 -20.21 23.09
C ASP A 26 66.28 -18.99 23.23
N GLY A 27 66.81 -17.85 23.72
CA GLY A 27 66.10 -16.58 23.82
C GLY A 27 65.91 -16.08 25.26
N LEU A 28 64.97 -15.15 25.41
CA LEU A 28 64.61 -14.54 26.69
C LEU A 28 63.33 -15.17 27.25
N ASN A 29 63.37 -15.61 28.50
CA ASN A 29 62.21 -16.04 29.27
C ASN A 29 62.04 -15.11 30.47
N ASN A 30 60.88 -14.45 30.58
CA ASN A 30 60.59 -13.54 31.70
C ASN A 30 59.86 -14.21 32.87
N GLY A 31 59.85 -15.54 32.95
CA GLY A 31 59.29 -16.30 34.07
C GLY A 31 57.79 -16.10 34.29
N GLY A 32 57.05 -15.71 33.24
CA GLY A 32 55.64 -15.35 33.33
C GLY A 32 55.36 -13.93 33.86
N HIS A 33 56.38 -13.10 34.06
CA HIS A 33 56.22 -11.71 34.44
C HIS A 33 55.95 -10.80 33.23
N GLN A 34 55.35 -9.64 33.49
CA GLN A 34 55.21 -8.58 32.48
C GLN A 34 56.57 -7.92 32.22
N ILE A 35 56.78 -7.46 30.99
CA ILE A 35 57.94 -6.63 30.62
C ILE A 35 57.46 -5.17 30.59
N HIS A 36 57.94 -4.37 31.53
CA HIS A 36 57.61 -2.93 31.61
C HIS A 36 58.65 -2.09 30.85
N GLY A 37 58.27 -0.86 30.50
CA GLY A 37 59.19 0.09 29.85
C GLY A 37 59.48 -0.17 28.37
N VAL A 38 58.68 -1.03 27.72
CA VAL A 38 58.80 -1.27 26.27
C VAL A 38 58.33 -0.02 25.51
N ALA A 39 59.26 0.65 24.84
CA ALA A 39 58.96 1.77 23.94
C ALA A 39 58.08 1.31 22.77
N ALA A 40 57.39 2.25 22.11
CA ALA A 40 56.59 1.90 20.94
C ALA A 40 57.50 1.39 19.80
N GLY A 41 57.19 0.21 19.27
CA GLY A 41 57.89 -0.36 18.14
C GLY A 41 57.65 0.46 16.87
N LYS A 42 58.67 0.58 16.02
CA LYS A 42 58.64 1.34 14.75
C LYS A 42 59.01 0.50 13.54
N ALA A 43 59.87 -0.50 13.71
CA ALA A 43 60.23 -1.47 12.67
C ALA A 43 59.38 -2.74 12.79
N ASP A 44 59.28 -3.50 11.69
CA ASP A 44 58.48 -4.74 11.61
C ASP A 44 58.89 -5.81 12.63
N THR A 45 60.12 -5.74 13.14
CA THR A 45 60.69 -6.69 14.11
C THR A 45 60.69 -6.19 15.55
N ASP A 46 60.20 -4.97 15.80
CA ASP A 46 60.12 -4.43 17.15
C ASP A 46 58.97 -5.06 17.93
N ALA A 47 59.14 -5.20 19.25
CA ALA A 47 58.03 -5.56 20.12
C ALA A 47 57.00 -4.42 20.18
N VAL A 48 55.71 -4.78 20.19
CA VAL A 48 54.62 -3.83 20.42
C VAL A 48 54.32 -3.69 21.91
N ASN A 49 54.04 -2.47 22.34
CA ASN A 49 53.55 -2.23 23.70
C ASN A 49 52.01 -2.19 23.74
N LYS A 50 51.44 -2.25 24.96
CA LYS A 50 49.98 -2.27 25.16
C LYS A 50 49.27 -1.08 24.51
N LYS A 51 49.89 0.11 24.52
CA LYS A 51 49.30 1.33 23.94
C LYS A 51 49.02 1.15 22.44
N GLN A 52 49.99 0.61 21.69
CA GLN A 52 49.80 0.36 20.25
C GLN A 52 48.66 -0.62 19.98
N LEU A 53 48.51 -1.67 20.80
CA LEU A 53 47.41 -2.63 20.70
C LEU A 53 46.04 -1.98 21.03
N ASP A 54 45.98 -1.17 22.08
CA ASP A 54 44.75 -0.46 22.47
C ASP A 54 44.32 0.55 21.40
N GLU A 55 45.27 1.24 20.76
CA GLU A 55 45.03 2.17 19.64
C GLU A 55 44.47 1.42 18.42
N ALA A 56 45.11 0.33 18.00
CA ALA A 56 44.62 -0.50 16.90
C ALA A 56 43.21 -1.06 17.17
N LYS A 57 42.92 -1.49 18.41
CA LYS A 57 41.59 -1.93 18.81
C LYS A 57 40.56 -0.80 18.72
N THR A 58 40.93 0.40 19.14
CA THR A 58 40.04 1.58 19.09
C THR A 58 39.72 1.98 17.66
N GLU A 59 40.72 2.01 16.78
CA GLU A 59 40.53 2.30 15.35
C GLU A 59 39.62 1.26 14.69
N LEU A 60 39.88 -0.03 14.92
CA LEU A 60 39.04 -1.11 14.41
C LEU A 60 37.59 -1.01 14.90
N THR A 61 37.41 -0.73 16.19
CA THR A 61 36.08 -0.59 16.81
C THR A 61 35.32 0.59 16.18
N THR A 62 35.99 1.71 15.97
CA THR A 62 35.41 2.89 15.32
C THR A 62 35.05 2.61 13.86
N ALA A 63 35.90 1.90 13.13
CA ALA A 63 35.65 1.54 11.75
C ALA A 63 34.40 0.65 11.60
N ILE A 64 34.20 -0.31 12.51
CA ILE A 64 33.07 -1.25 12.49
C ILE A 64 31.78 -0.59 12.97
N ASN A 65 31.83 0.21 14.05
CA ASN A 65 30.64 0.84 14.64
C ASN A 65 29.91 1.82 13.70
N ASN A 66 30.56 2.24 12.61
CA ASN A 66 29.96 3.12 11.60
C ASN A 66 29.36 2.36 10.40
N LYS A 67 29.33 1.03 10.45
CA LYS A 67 28.81 0.18 9.35
C LYS A 67 27.48 -0.44 9.72
N ALA A 68 26.72 -0.77 8.69
CA ALA A 68 25.47 -1.53 8.72
C ALA A 68 25.70 -3.02 9.05
N ASP A 69 24.86 -3.62 9.87
CA ASP A 69 24.73 -5.08 9.94
C ASP A 69 23.98 -5.61 8.71
N VAL A 70 24.24 -6.86 8.35
CA VAL A 70 23.65 -7.51 7.15
C VAL A 70 22.12 -7.64 7.27
N ASP A 71 21.61 -7.86 8.48
CA ASP A 71 20.18 -7.88 8.81
C ASP A 71 19.66 -6.50 9.27
N GLY A 72 20.52 -5.49 9.28
CA GLY A 72 20.21 -4.16 9.76
C GLY A 72 20.03 -4.07 11.29
N GLY A 73 20.48 -5.06 12.06
CA GLY A 73 20.32 -5.11 13.52
C GLY A 73 20.91 -3.90 14.26
N ASN A 74 21.99 -3.32 13.75
CA ASN A 74 22.64 -2.15 14.36
C ASN A 74 22.14 -0.78 13.86
N ILE A 75 21.09 -0.74 13.03
CA ILE A 75 20.46 0.50 12.57
C ILE A 75 19.61 1.10 13.70
N THR A 76 20.26 1.68 14.70
CA THR A 76 19.59 2.22 15.89
C THR A 76 19.20 3.70 15.73
N ALA A 77 19.67 4.37 14.67
CA ALA A 77 19.36 5.76 14.32
C ALA A 77 18.78 5.89 12.88
N PRO A 78 17.53 5.45 12.65
CA PRO A 78 16.92 5.37 11.32
C PRO A 78 16.80 6.72 10.60
N GLY A 79 16.93 7.89 11.24
CA GLY A 79 16.85 9.20 10.56
C GLY A 79 17.96 9.49 9.54
N GLN A 80 19.17 8.93 9.74
CA GLN A 80 20.29 9.05 8.79
C GLN A 80 20.12 8.12 7.58
N TRP A 81 19.40 7.03 7.77
CA TRP A 81 19.12 6.02 6.76
C TRP A 81 17.80 6.30 6.04
N ALA A 82 16.77 6.80 6.72
CA ALA A 82 15.51 7.23 6.12
C ALA A 82 15.70 8.43 5.18
N GLY A 83 16.60 9.36 5.50
CA GLY A 83 17.02 10.42 4.58
C GLY A 83 17.89 9.95 3.40
N LYS A 84 18.40 8.71 3.42
CA LYS A 84 19.27 8.13 2.37
C LYS A 84 18.66 6.95 1.61
N LEU A 85 17.70 6.25 2.21
CA LEU A 85 17.13 4.99 1.74
C LEU A 85 15.64 5.14 1.42
N GLY A 86 14.96 6.12 2.02
CA GLY A 86 13.53 6.35 1.85
C GLY A 86 13.21 7.65 1.13
N THR A 87 13.46 7.77 -0.18
CA THR A 87 13.05 8.95 -0.99
C THR A 87 12.25 8.58 -2.24
N GLY A 88 12.00 7.28 -2.43
CA GLY A 88 11.36 6.74 -3.63
C GLY A 88 9.95 7.28 -3.83
N LYS A 89 9.56 7.30 -5.11
CA LYS A 89 8.19 7.55 -5.56
C LYS A 89 7.43 6.22 -5.61
N VAL A 90 6.11 6.28 -5.52
CA VAL A 90 5.29 5.09 -5.77
C VAL A 90 4.94 5.07 -7.24
N GLU A 91 5.85 4.52 -8.02
CA GLU A 91 5.74 4.36 -9.47
C GLU A 91 6.06 2.92 -9.85
N ALA A 92 5.51 2.46 -10.97
CA ALA A 92 5.84 1.13 -11.47
C ALA A 92 7.35 1.04 -11.68
N ASN A 93 7.97 0.02 -11.09
CA ASN A 93 9.41 -0.25 -11.15
C ASN A 93 10.33 0.67 -10.32
N ASP A 94 9.84 1.49 -9.37
CA ASP A 94 10.73 2.15 -8.37
C ASP A 94 11.22 1.14 -7.33
N THR A 95 12.53 1.02 -7.19
CA THR A 95 13.22 0.06 -6.30
C THR A 95 13.81 0.70 -5.05
N ASN A 96 13.73 2.03 -4.92
CA ASN A 96 14.16 2.72 -3.71
C ASN A 96 13.19 2.43 -2.57
N LEU A 97 13.62 2.58 -1.31
CA LEU A 97 12.62 2.56 -0.26
C LEU A 97 11.77 3.82 -0.42
N VAL A 98 10.47 3.62 -0.30
CA VAL A 98 9.49 4.70 -0.34
C VAL A 98 9.23 5.14 1.09
N THR A 99 8.98 6.43 1.29
CA THR A 99 8.45 6.87 2.58
C THR A 99 6.98 6.47 2.69
N GLY A 100 6.51 6.25 3.92
CA GLY A 100 5.08 6.13 4.16
C GLY A 100 4.30 7.35 3.65
N GLY A 101 4.88 8.55 3.68
CA GLY A 101 4.27 9.77 3.14
C GLY A 101 4.06 9.69 1.61
N THR A 102 5.07 9.22 0.88
CA THR A 102 4.97 8.97 -0.56
C THR A 102 3.86 7.95 -0.87
N VAL A 103 3.83 6.84 -0.13
CA VAL A 103 2.83 5.78 -0.32
C VAL A 103 1.42 6.28 -0.04
N GLN A 104 1.23 7.03 1.04
CA GLN A 104 -0.06 7.61 1.38
C GLN A 104 -0.55 8.60 0.30
N ALA A 105 0.33 9.44 -0.22
CA ALA A 105 -0.01 10.38 -1.27
C ALA A 105 -0.49 9.68 -2.55
N ALA A 106 0.09 8.53 -2.90
CA ALA A 106 -0.34 7.72 -4.03
C ALA A 106 -1.68 6.99 -3.78
N LEU A 107 -1.90 6.47 -2.56
CA LEU A 107 -3.09 5.70 -2.23
C LEU A 107 -4.33 6.57 -1.94
N ASN A 108 -4.17 7.79 -1.41
CA ASN A 108 -5.29 8.62 -0.98
C ASN A 108 -6.25 9.04 -2.12
N PRO A 109 -5.77 9.43 -3.32
CA PRO A 109 -6.65 9.69 -4.47
C PRO A 109 -7.44 8.44 -4.89
N ILE A 110 -6.81 7.27 -4.90
CA ILE A 110 -7.45 5.98 -5.24
C ILE A 110 -8.56 5.67 -4.22
N LYS A 111 -8.28 5.83 -2.92
CA LYS A 111 -9.27 5.68 -1.86
C LYS A 111 -10.44 6.65 -2.07
N THR A 112 -10.15 7.92 -2.35
CA THR A 112 -11.16 8.94 -2.58
C THR A 112 -12.05 8.59 -3.76
N GLN A 113 -11.47 8.22 -4.90
CA GLN A 113 -12.21 7.80 -6.09
C GLN A 113 -13.03 6.52 -5.83
N THR A 114 -12.50 5.58 -5.06
CA THR A 114 -13.20 4.34 -4.69
C THR A 114 -14.46 4.65 -3.86
N GLU A 115 -14.36 5.54 -2.88
CA GLU A 115 -15.52 5.96 -2.08
C GLU A 115 -16.55 6.75 -2.90
N THR A 116 -16.09 7.60 -3.82
CA THR A 116 -16.97 8.30 -4.78
C THR A 116 -17.70 7.29 -5.66
N ASN A 117 -16.97 6.39 -6.32
CA ASN A 117 -17.57 5.36 -7.18
C ASN A 117 -18.58 4.51 -6.43
N LYS A 118 -18.31 4.16 -5.17
CA LYS A 118 -19.24 3.42 -4.32
C LYS A 118 -20.56 4.17 -4.10
N LYS A 119 -20.51 5.48 -3.87
CA LYS A 119 -21.71 6.33 -3.71
C LYS A 119 -22.48 6.48 -5.02
N ASP A 120 -21.77 6.68 -6.12
CA ASP A 120 -22.38 6.84 -7.44
C ASP A 120 -23.10 5.55 -7.86
N ILE A 121 -22.45 4.39 -7.65
CA ILE A 121 -23.05 3.08 -7.89
C ILE A 121 -24.29 2.89 -7.01
N ALA A 122 -24.22 3.21 -5.71
CA ALA A 122 -25.37 3.09 -4.82
C ALA A 122 -26.55 3.98 -5.29
N THR A 123 -26.25 5.18 -5.79
CA THR A 123 -27.25 6.09 -6.37
C THR A 123 -27.90 5.50 -7.62
N LEU A 124 -27.09 4.98 -8.56
CA LEU A 124 -27.59 4.34 -9.78
C LEU A 124 -28.41 3.07 -9.48
N GLN A 125 -27.98 2.27 -8.50
CA GLN A 125 -28.73 1.10 -8.03
C GLN A 125 -30.06 1.47 -7.36
N GLY A 126 -30.15 2.67 -6.78
CA GLY A 126 -31.40 3.26 -6.30
C GLY A 126 -32.44 3.43 -7.40
N GLY A 127 -32.00 3.58 -8.66
CA GLY A 127 -32.88 3.64 -9.83
C GLY A 127 -33.59 4.98 -9.98
N PHE A 128 -34.62 5.00 -10.81
CA PHE A 128 -35.51 6.16 -10.97
C PHE A 128 -36.93 5.82 -10.52
N THR A 129 -37.69 6.86 -10.18
CA THR A 129 -39.08 6.71 -9.77
C THR A 129 -40.01 6.97 -10.96
N LEU A 130 -40.90 6.03 -11.23
CA LEU A 130 -42.13 6.26 -11.97
C LEU A 130 -43.21 6.66 -10.97
N GLN A 131 -43.86 7.80 -11.21
CA GLN A 131 -44.97 8.28 -10.40
C GLN A 131 -46.03 8.90 -11.29
N ASP A 132 -47.29 8.70 -10.94
CA ASP A 132 -48.40 9.42 -11.55
C ASP A 132 -48.68 10.75 -10.83
N ALA A 133 -49.53 11.59 -11.42
CA ALA A 133 -49.96 12.87 -10.87
C ALA A 133 -51.40 12.84 -10.32
N ASN A 134 -51.92 11.65 -9.95
CA ASN A 134 -53.28 11.52 -9.43
C ASN A 134 -53.38 12.06 -7.98
N LYS A 135 -54.61 12.27 -7.49
CA LYS A 135 -54.85 12.71 -6.09
C LYS A 135 -54.23 11.76 -5.05
N THR A 136 -54.20 10.47 -5.36
CA THR A 136 -53.43 9.46 -4.60
C THR A 136 -52.34 8.96 -5.54
N VAL A 137 -51.10 9.28 -5.23
CA VAL A 137 -49.96 9.02 -6.11
C VAL A 137 -49.59 7.55 -6.09
N GLY A 138 -49.66 6.89 -7.25
CA GLY A 138 -48.99 5.62 -7.49
C GLY A 138 -47.50 5.84 -7.69
N LYS A 139 -46.66 5.00 -7.07
CA LYS A 139 -45.19 5.09 -7.16
C LYS A 139 -44.57 3.73 -7.39
N GLN A 140 -43.63 3.65 -8.32
CA GLN A 140 -42.79 2.49 -8.55
C GLN A 140 -41.33 2.91 -8.76
N THR A 141 -40.40 2.22 -8.12
CA THR A 141 -38.96 2.39 -8.37
C THR A 141 -38.52 1.40 -9.44
N VAL A 142 -37.90 1.91 -10.50
CA VAL A 142 -37.26 1.12 -11.56
C VAL A 142 -35.77 1.10 -11.28
N LYS A 143 -35.26 -0.08 -10.90
CA LYS A 143 -33.85 -0.28 -10.56
C LYS A 143 -33.01 -0.62 -11.79
N ALA A 144 -31.70 -0.42 -11.70
CA ALA A 144 -30.76 -0.84 -12.73
C ALA A 144 -30.98 -2.32 -13.12
N GLY A 145 -30.97 -2.62 -14.42
CA GLY A 145 -31.23 -3.96 -14.97
C GLY A 145 -32.72 -4.35 -15.07
N SER A 146 -33.64 -3.54 -14.56
CA SER A 146 -35.08 -3.78 -14.74
C SER A 146 -35.51 -3.47 -16.17
N THR A 147 -36.39 -4.31 -16.74
CA THR A 147 -37.07 -3.99 -18.00
C THR A 147 -38.41 -3.34 -17.69
N VAL A 148 -38.66 -2.14 -18.23
CA VAL A 148 -39.98 -1.50 -18.17
C VAL A 148 -40.80 -2.02 -19.34
N THR A 149 -41.82 -2.83 -19.06
CA THR A 149 -42.75 -3.31 -20.08
C THR A 149 -43.98 -2.43 -20.09
N VAL A 150 -44.30 -1.85 -21.25
CA VAL A 150 -45.54 -1.10 -21.47
C VAL A 150 -46.40 -1.88 -22.44
N THR A 151 -47.53 -2.37 -21.97
CA THR A 151 -48.48 -3.13 -22.79
C THR A 151 -49.62 -2.22 -23.23
N GLY A 152 -49.99 -2.32 -24.52
CA GLY A 152 -51.29 -1.82 -24.96
C GLY A 152 -52.43 -2.64 -24.37
N ASP A 153 -53.65 -2.14 -24.53
CA ASP A 153 -54.88 -2.83 -24.17
C ASP A 153 -55.93 -2.71 -25.29
N LYS A 154 -57.20 -2.92 -24.96
CA LYS A 154 -58.31 -2.81 -25.91
C LYS A 154 -58.41 -1.40 -26.53
N TYR A 155 -58.04 -0.35 -25.80
CA TYR A 155 -58.23 1.05 -26.16
C TYR A 155 -56.92 1.75 -26.55
N VAL A 156 -55.78 1.29 -26.05
CA VAL A 156 -54.46 1.89 -26.28
C VAL A 156 -53.53 0.90 -26.97
N THR A 157 -52.81 1.36 -28.00
CA THR A 157 -51.70 0.62 -28.61
C THR A 157 -50.38 1.11 -28.03
N ALA A 158 -49.45 0.21 -27.70
CA ALA A 158 -48.10 0.56 -27.27
C ALA A 158 -47.09 -0.17 -28.17
N THR A 159 -46.17 0.57 -28.79
CA THR A 159 -45.14 0.02 -29.69
C THR A 159 -43.80 0.69 -29.40
N VAL A 160 -42.72 -0.09 -29.32
CA VAL A 160 -41.36 0.44 -29.27
C VAL A 160 -40.74 0.35 -30.65
N ASN A 161 -40.20 1.45 -31.16
CA ASN A 161 -39.49 1.53 -32.44
C ASN A 161 -38.17 2.32 -32.27
N ASP A 162 -37.51 2.62 -33.38
CA ASP A 162 -36.27 3.40 -33.45
C ASP A 162 -36.38 4.81 -32.84
N LYS A 163 -37.60 5.37 -32.75
CA LYS A 163 -37.89 6.66 -32.12
C LYS A 163 -38.29 6.55 -30.64
N GLY A 164 -38.32 5.34 -30.07
CA GLY A 164 -38.68 5.08 -28.68
C GLY A 164 -40.06 4.46 -28.49
N LEU A 165 -40.68 4.71 -27.33
CA LEU A 165 -42.04 4.23 -27.01
C LEU A 165 -43.09 5.15 -27.67
N THR A 166 -43.91 4.57 -28.54
CA THR A 166 -45.08 5.22 -29.13
C THR A 166 -46.35 4.68 -28.48
N LEU A 167 -47.22 5.58 -28.02
CA LEU A 167 -48.56 5.27 -27.53
C LEU A 167 -49.59 5.84 -28.50
N GLY A 168 -50.66 5.08 -28.76
CA GLY A 168 -51.74 5.49 -29.65
C GLY A 168 -53.09 4.96 -29.19
N LEU A 169 -54.18 5.47 -29.77
CA LEU A 169 -55.51 4.91 -29.57
C LEU A 169 -55.72 3.76 -30.55
N ASN A 170 -56.40 2.71 -30.10
CA ASN A 170 -56.84 1.64 -30.99
C ASN A 170 -58.02 2.16 -31.83
N GLU A 171 -57.75 2.54 -33.09
CA GLU A 171 -58.75 3.12 -33.99
C GLU A 171 -59.97 2.23 -34.21
N ALA A 172 -59.78 0.91 -34.33
CA ALA A 172 -60.90 -0.01 -34.54
C ALA A 172 -61.85 -0.01 -33.33
N THR A 173 -61.29 -0.07 -32.12
CA THR A 173 -62.08 0.02 -30.89
C THR A 173 -62.71 1.39 -30.74
N LEU A 174 -61.97 2.48 -31.00
CA LEU A 174 -62.47 3.85 -30.90
C LEU A 174 -63.66 4.07 -31.83
N ASN A 175 -63.53 3.68 -33.09
CA ASN A 175 -64.59 3.77 -34.08
C ASN A 175 -65.83 2.97 -33.66
N GLN A 176 -65.64 1.74 -33.18
CA GLN A 176 -66.76 0.93 -32.67
C GLN A 176 -67.48 1.61 -31.49
N GLN A 177 -66.73 2.19 -30.55
CA GLN A 177 -67.31 2.91 -29.41
C GLN A 177 -68.08 4.15 -29.85
N ILE A 178 -67.54 4.94 -30.78
CA ILE A 178 -68.21 6.15 -31.31
C ILE A 178 -69.51 5.76 -32.04
N THR A 179 -69.46 4.78 -32.94
CA THR A 179 -70.63 4.34 -33.71
C THR A 179 -71.73 3.80 -32.81
N ASN A 180 -71.37 3.06 -31.77
CA ASN A 180 -72.34 2.46 -30.84
C ASN A 180 -72.73 3.39 -29.68
N ASN A 181 -72.15 4.59 -29.58
CA ASN A 181 -72.48 5.53 -28.52
C ASN A 181 -73.89 6.11 -28.76
N THR A 182 -74.81 5.82 -27.83
CA THR A 182 -76.21 6.23 -27.93
C THR A 182 -76.40 7.75 -27.98
N THR A 183 -75.56 8.51 -27.29
CA THR A 183 -75.56 9.98 -27.33
C THR A 183 -75.16 10.50 -28.71
N VAL A 184 -74.07 9.98 -29.28
CA VAL A 184 -73.60 10.36 -30.63
C VAL A 184 -74.66 10.00 -31.66
N LYS A 185 -75.16 8.76 -31.63
CA LYS A 185 -76.20 8.29 -32.54
C LYS A 185 -77.47 9.12 -32.45
N GLY A 186 -77.96 9.40 -31.23
CA GLY A 186 -79.15 10.21 -31.03
C GLY A 186 -79.02 11.64 -31.58
N LYS A 187 -77.83 12.26 -31.42
CA LYS A 187 -77.55 13.58 -32.00
C LYS A 187 -77.49 13.53 -33.53
N MET A 188 -76.80 12.54 -34.10
CA MET A 188 -76.77 12.31 -35.56
C MET A 188 -78.17 12.07 -36.14
N ASP A 189 -79.00 11.28 -35.46
CA ASP A 189 -80.39 11.03 -35.86
C ASP A 189 -81.25 12.30 -35.75
N SER A 190 -81.03 13.15 -34.74
CA SER A 190 -81.74 14.43 -34.60
C SER A 190 -81.35 15.48 -35.66
N TRP A 191 -80.19 15.33 -36.30
CA TRP A 191 -79.73 16.18 -37.41
C TRP A 191 -80.19 15.71 -38.77
N LYS A 192 -80.83 14.54 -38.87
CA LYS A 192 -81.54 14.17 -40.11
C LYS A 192 -82.64 15.21 -40.32
N LEU A 193 -82.38 16.18 -41.19
CA LEU A 193 -83.37 17.12 -41.68
C LEU A 193 -84.57 16.31 -42.14
N LYS A 194 -85.74 16.57 -41.56
CA LYS A 194 -87.01 16.12 -42.12
C LYS A 194 -87.11 16.76 -43.50
N ALA A 195 -86.71 16.04 -44.54
CA ALA A 195 -87.09 16.41 -45.89
C ALA A 195 -88.61 16.19 -45.97
N THR A 196 -89.37 17.24 -45.67
CA THR A 196 -90.80 17.31 -45.97
C THR A 196 -90.93 17.53 -47.48
N GLY A 197 -91.02 16.43 -48.21
CA GLY A 197 -91.60 16.35 -49.56
C GLY A 197 -92.90 15.59 -49.49
#